data_AF-A0A239K416-F1
#
_entry.id   AF-A0A239K416-F1
#
_cell.length_a   1.000
_cell.length_b   1.000
_cell.length_c   1.000
_cell.angle_alpha   90.00
_cell.angle_beta   90.00
_cell.angle_gamma   90.00
#
_symmetry.space_group_name_H-M   'P 1'
#
loop_
_entity.id
_entity.type
_entity.pdbx_description
1 polymer ?
#
loop_
_entity_poly.entity_id
_entity_poly.type
_entity_poly.pdbx_seq_one_letter_code
_entity_poly.pdbx_strand_id
1 'polypeptide(L)'
;MPEDNFGFGGAAVRSTADKLRAIRPAEVAPPLPVMDRIDAIADSHGFTSREASAPSTSRPPVYRRKRQTGPTIPITTRLPERVAAAFIGFCEENRLAYWEGIEEMMKRLDIPCE
;
A
#
# COMPACT_ATOMS: atom_id res chain seq x y z
N MET A 1 54.00 -5.29 7.57
CA MET A 1 53.43 -4.48 6.49
C MET A 1 51.96 -4.87 6.39
N PRO A 2 50.98 -4.05 6.81
CA PRO A 2 49.57 -4.38 6.61
C PRO A 2 49.21 -4.11 5.14
N GLU A 3 48.92 -5.16 4.40
CA GLU A 3 48.36 -5.07 3.05
C GLU A 3 46.87 -4.72 3.15
N ASP A 4 46.48 -3.62 2.52
CA ASP A 4 45.14 -3.07 2.60
C ASP A 4 44.24 -3.70 1.52
N ASN A 5 43.64 -4.85 1.85
CA ASN A 5 42.82 -5.66 0.94
C ASN A 5 41.52 -4.98 0.43
N PHE A 6 41.18 -3.79 0.93
CA PHE A 6 39.94 -3.10 0.58
C PHE A 6 40.15 -1.79 -0.20
N GLY A 7 41.40 -1.44 -0.54
CA GLY A 7 41.70 -0.32 -1.45
C GLY A 7 41.37 1.09 -0.90
N PHE A 8 41.24 1.24 0.42
CA PHE A 8 41.01 2.54 1.06
C PHE A 8 42.31 3.29 1.36
N GLY A 9 43.44 2.60 1.47
CA GLY A 9 44.75 3.19 1.62
C GLY A 9 45.54 3.22 0.32
N GLY A 10 45.81 4.42 -0.19
CA GLY A 10 47.10 4.66 -0.87
C GLY A 10 47.12 4.96 -2.37
N ALA A 11 46.01 5.30 -3.02
CA ALA A 11 46.06 5.89 -4.37
C ALA A 11 45.20 7.15 -4.41
N ALA A 12 45.80 8.29 -4.75
CA ALA A 12 45.21 9.64 -4.85
C ALA A 12 43.69 9.62 -5.08
N VAL A 13 42.94 9.58 -3.99
CA VAL A 13 41.48 9.46 -4.03
C VAL A 13 40.99 10.80 -4.52
N ARG A 14 40.58 10.88 -5.80
CA ARG A 14 39.87 12.03 -6.33
C ARG A 14 38.79 12.39 -5.31
N SER A 15 38.82 13.64 -4.85
CA SER A 15 37.91 14.12 -3.83
C SER A 15 36.49 13.77 -4.23
N THR A 16 35.61 13.48 -3.27
CA THR A 16 34.18 13.33 -3.54
C THR A 16 33.64 14.52 -4.33
N ALA A 17 34.20 15.71 -4.11
CA ALA A 17 33.94 16.91 -4.90
C ALA A 17 34.29 16.76 -6.40
N ASP A 18 35.39 16.09 -6.75
CA ASP A 18 35.79 15.88 -8.15
C ASP A 18 34.90 14.84 -8.84
N LYS A 19 34.43 13.83 -8.09
CA LYS A 19 33.46 12.84 -8.59
C LYS A 19 32.11 13.49 -8.88
N LEU A 20 31.65 14.39 -8.00
CA LEU A 20 30.40 15.13 -8.18
C LEU A 20 30.45 16.08 -9.38
N ARG A 21 31.60 16.73 -9.62
CA ARG A 21 31.81 17.59 -10.80
C ARG A 21 31.78 16.84 -12.14
N ALA A 22 32.00 15.52 -12.12
CA ALA A 22 31.97 14.69 -13.33
C ALA A 22 30.55 14.24 -13.73
N ILE A 23 29.55 14.39 -12.84
CA ILE A 23 28.16 14.04 -13.13
C ILE A 23 27.58 15.15 -14.03
N ARG A 24 27.44 14.85 -15.33
CA ARG A 24 26.72 15.71 -16.27
C ARG A 24 25.32 15.13 -16.49
N PRO A 25 24.26 15.95 -16.45
CA PRO A 25 22.94 15.48 -16.83
C PRO A 25 23.00 14.98 -18.28
N ALA A 26 22.53 13.75 -18.52
CA ALA A 26 22.41 13.22 -19.86
C ALA A 26 21.40 14.09 -20.63
N GLU A 27 21.85 14.70 -21.73
CA GLU A 27 21.15 15.80 -22.41
C GLU A 27 19.94 15.34 -23.22
N VAL A 28 19.77 14.04 -23.43
CA VAL A 28 18.64 13.47 -24.16
C VAL A 28 18.18 12.21 -23.46
N ALA A 29 17.07 12.32 -22.72
CA ALA A 29 16.32 11.14 -22.34
C ALA A 29 15.80 10.46 -23.62
N PRO A 30 15.96 9.13 -23.78
CA PRO A 30 15.31 8.44 -24.88
C PRO A 30 13.80 8.70 -24.81
N PRO A 31 13.11 8.85 -25.96
CA PRO A 31 11.67 9.03 -25.96
C PRO A 31 11.04 7.87 -25.19
N LEU A 32 10.24 8.21 -24.17
CA LEU A 32 9.54 7.20 -23.40
C LEU A 32 8.70 6.35 -24.38
N PRO A 33 8.78 5.02 -24.31
CA PRO A 33 7.94 4.18 -25.14
C PRO A 33 6.46 4.49 -24.84
N VAL A 34 5.64 4.49 -25.89
CA VAL A 34 4.19 4.69 -25.75
C VAL A 34 3.65 3.51 -24.94
N MET A 35 3.21 3.77 -23.70
CA MET A 35 2.80 2.73 -22.75
C MET A 35 1.69 1.84 -23.31
N ASP A 36 0.76 2.40 -24.08
CA ASP A 36 -0.32 1.66 -24.76
C ASP A 36 0.22 0.53 -25.66
N ARG A 37 1.39 0.71 -26.26
CA ARG A 37 2.02 -0.33 -27.11
C ARG A 37 2.64 -1.44 -26.27
N ILE A 38 3.18 -1.10 -25.10
CA ILE A 38 3.77 -2.06 -24.17
C ILE A 38 2.65 -2.95 -23.60
N ASP A 39 1.52 -2.34 -23.23
CA ASP A 39 0.37 -3.06 -22.69
C ASP A 39 -0.24 -4.01 -23.74
N ALA A 40 -0.40 -3.55 -24.99
CA ALA A 40 -0.90 -4.41 -26.07
C ALA A 40 0.01 -5.64 -26.34
N ILE A 41 1.33 -5.46 -26.24
CA ILE A 41 2.29 -6.57 -26.37
C ILE A 41 2.19 -7.50 -25.16
N ALA A 42 2.11 -6.94 -23.94
CA ALA A 42 1.96 -7.71 -22.72
C ALA A 42 0.71 -8.61 -22.76
N ASP A 43 -0.42 -8.04 -23.18
CA ASP A 43 -1.69 -8.77 -23.35
C ASP A 43 -1.56 -9.90 -24.38
N SER A 44 -0.90 -9.64 -25.52
CA SER A 44 -0.68 -10.65 -26.57
C SER A 44 0.16 -11.85 -26.11
N HIS A 45 1.02 -11.65 -25.11
CA HIS A 45 1.87 -12.68 -24.52
C HIS A 45 1.27 -13.29 -23.23
N GLY A 46 0.03 -12.93 -22.89
CA GLY A 46 -0.68 -13.46 -21.72
C GLY A 46 -0.20 -12.88 -20.39
N PHE A 47 0.54 -11.76 -20.40
CA PHE A 47 0.86 -11.04 -19.17
C PHE A 47 -0.37 -10.26 -18.72
N THR A 48 -0.84 -10.51 -17.50
CA THR A 48 -1.96 -9.80 -16.92
C THR A 48 -1.46 -8.69 -15.99
N SER A 49 -1.93 -7.44 -16.21
CA SER A 49 -1.56 -6.32 -15.34
C SER A 49 -2.08 -6.52 -13.91
N ARG A 50 -1.22 -6.28 -12.92
CA ARG A 50 -1.59 -6.34 -11.49
C ARG A 50 -2.50 -5.17 -11.08
N GLU A 51 -2.49 -4.10 -11.86
CA GLU A 51 -3.33 -2.92 -11.62
C GLU A 51 -4.80 -3.19 -11.94
N ALA A 52 -5.09 -4.13 -12.85
CA ALA A 52 -6.46 -4.56 -13.16
C ALA A 52 -7.12 -5.33 -11.99
N SER A 53 -6.31 -5.91 -11.09
CA SER A 53 -6.76 -6.58 -9.86
C SER A 53 -6.81 -5.63 -8.66
N ALA A 54 -6.31 -4.40 -8.79
CA ALA A 54 -6.61 -3.38 -7.81
C ALA A 54 -8.09 -3.02 -8.00
N PRO A 55 -8.96 -3.20 -6.98
CA PRO A 55 -10.29 -2.62 -7.06
C PRO A 55 -10.12 -1.16 -7.39
N SER A 56 -10.95 -0.62 -8.30
CA SER A 56 -11.06 0.81 -8.61
C SER A 56 -11.22 1.62 -7.31
N THR A 57 -10.12 1.92 -6.63
CA THR A 57 -10.08 2.74 -5.42
C THR A 57 -9.90 4.18 -5.86
N SER A 58 -10.93 4.70 -6.53
CA SER A 58 -11.29 6.12 -6.50
C SER A 58 -11.80 6.55 -5.10
N ARG A 59 -11.33 5.90 -4.03
CA ARG A 59 -11.62 6.24 -2.65
C ARG A 59 -10.29 6.59 -2.01
N PRO A 60 -10.02 7.88 -1.72
CA PRO A 60 -8.79 8.24 -1.01
C PRO A 60 -8.72 7.44 0.29
N PRO A 61 -7.53 7.04 0.74
CA PRO A 61 -7.39 6.39 2.04
C PRO A 61 -7.96 7.33 3.09
N VAL A 62 -9.15 6.99 3.60
CA VAL A 62 -9.76 7.74 4.69
C VAL A 62 -8.80 7.56 5.86
N TYR A 63 -8.02 8.59 6.17
CA TYR A 63 -7.30 8.72 7.42
C TYR A 63 -8.34 8.71 8.54
N ARG A 64 -8.80 7.52 8.92
CA ARG A 64 -9.66 7.33 10.09
C ARG A 64 -8.79 7.69 11.28
N ARG A 65 -9.16 8.78 11.98
CA ARG A 65 -8.57 9.14 13.28
C ARG A 65 -8.44 7.86 14.10
N LYS A 66 -7.25 7.59 14.65
CA LYS A 66 -7.04 6.52 15.64
C LYS A 66 -7.94 6.85 16.84
N ARG A 67 -9.16 6.30 16.85
CA ARG A 67 -10.04 6.35 18.00
C ARG A 67 -9.43 5.45 19.05
N GLN A 68 -9.27 5.95 20.27
CA GLN A 68 -8.83 5.13 21.41
C GLN A 68 -9.97 4.19 21.76
N THR A 69 -10.02 3.01 21.14
CA THR A 69 -10.79 1.88 21.65
C THR A 69 -10.11 1.43 22.94
N GLY A 70 -10.86 1.36 24.03
CA GLY A 70 -10.39 0.91 25.34
C GLY A 70 -9.93 -0.57 25.35
N PRO A 71 -9.95 -1.25 26.51
CA PRO A 71 -9.57 -2.67 26.56
C PRO A 71 -10.41 -3.47 25.55
N THR A 72 -9.74 -4.11 24.59
CA THR A 72 -10.38 -4.77 23.43
C THR A 72 -10.12 -6.27 23.49
N ILE A 73 -11.15 -7.08 23.23
CA ILE A 73 -11.05 -8.53 23.11
C ILE A 73 -11.13 -8.92 21.62
N PRO A 74 -10.16 -9.70 21.08
CA PRO A 74 -10.23 -10.14 19.69
C PRO A 74 -11.29 -11.23 19.54
N ILE A 75 -12.27 -10.99 18.66
CA ILE A 75 -13.27 -11.99 18.27
C ILE A 75 -12.94 -12.46 16.85
N THR A 76 -12.67 -13.75 16.69
CA THR A 76 -12.50 -14.39 15.38
C THR A 76 -13.67 -15.31 15.13
N THR A 77 -14.34 -15.17 13.98
CA THR A 77 -15.52 -15.97 13.64
C THR A 77 -15.56 -16.22 12.15
N ARG A 78 -16.04 -17.40 11.74
CA ARG A 78 -16.34 -17.69 10.33
C ARG A 78 -17.83 -17.49 10.12
N LEU A 79 -18.19 -16.66 9.15
CA LEU A 79 -19.58 -16.38 8.80
C LEU A 79 -19.85 -16.84 7.35
N PRO A 80 -21.08 -17.26 7.04
CA PRO A 80 -21.51 -17.43 5.66
C PRO A 80 -21.36 -16.10 4.89
N GLU A 81 -20.89 -16.19 3.64
CA GLU A 81 -20.58 -15.02 2.80
C GLU A 81 -21.75 -14.02 2.71
N ARG A 82 -22.98 -14.54 2.56
CA ARG A 82 -24.20 -13.72 2.51
C ARG A 82 -24.35 -12.82 3.74
N VAL A 83 -24.04 -13.34 4.92
CA VAL A 83 -24.18 -12.61 6.19
C VAL A 83 -23.06 -11.59 6.33
N ALA A 84 -21.83 -11.99 5.99
CA ALA A 84 -20.67 -11.09 6.03
C ALA A 84 -20.83 -9.90 5.08
N ALA A 85 -21.26 -10.13 3.84
CA ALA A 85 -21.46 -9.08 2.85
C ALA A 85 -22.52 -8.05 3.30
N ALA A 86 -23.66 -8.53 3.82
CA ALA A 86 -24.71 -7.65 4.34
C ALA A 86 -24.23 -6.81 5.52
N PHE A 87 -23.48 -7.40 6.45
CA PHE A 87 -22.93 -6.68 7.60
C PHE A 87 -21.86 -5.65 7.20
N ILE A 88 -20.98 -5.98 6.26
CA ILE A 88 -19.98 -5.05 5.72
C ILE A 88 -20.68 -3.86 5.05
N GLY A 89 -21.68 -4.11 4.20
CA GLY A 89 -22.47 -3.07 3.56
C GLY A 89 -23.13 -2.13 4.57
N PHE A 90 -23.76 -2.69 5.62
CA PHE A 90 -24.33 -1.90 6.71
C PHE A 90 -23.29 -0.98 7.39
N CYS A 91 -22.09 -1.50 7.68
CA CYS A 91 -21.04 -0.69 8.30
C CYS A 91 -20.53 0.42 7.36
N GLU A 92 -20.44 0.16 6.06
CA GLU A 92 -19.99 1.15 5.08
C GLU A 92 -20.99 2.29 4.88
N GLU A 93 -22.27 1.98 4.79
CA GLU A 93 -23.36 2.95 4.64
C GLU A 93 -23.43 3.90 5.84
N ASN A 94 -23.29 3.36 7.05
CA ASN A 94 -23.35 4.12 8.30
C ASN A 94 -22.00 4.72 8.73
N ARG A 95 -20.94 4.48 7.94
CA ARG A 95 -19.55 4.91 8.23
C ARG A 95 -19.03 4.43 9.59
N LEU A 96 -19.42 3.23 9.98
CA LEU A 96 -19.07 2.61 11.26
C LEU A 96 -17.82 1.74 11.12
N ALA A 97 -17.04 1.63 12.19
CA ALA A 97 -16.13 0.52 12.37
C ALA A 97 -16.92 -0.77 12.64
N TYR A 98 -16.34 -1.95 12.36
CA TYR A 98 -17.06 -3.21 12.56
C TYR A 98 -17.52 -3.44 14.00
N TRP A 99 -16.73 -3.01 15.00
CA TRP A 99 -17.15 -3.09 16.40
C TRP A 99 -18.32 -2.12 16.71
N GLU A 100 -18.32 -0.93 16.12
CA GLU A 100 -19.42 0.05 16.24
C GLU A 100 -20.70 -0.49 15.56
N GLY A 101 -20.55 -1.23 14.45
CA GLY A 101 -21.66 -1.92 13.79
C GLY A 101 -22.28 -3.01 14.66
N ILE A 102 -21.46 -3.74 15.42
CA ILE A 102 -21.92 -4.71 16.42
C ILE A 102 -22.64 -3.97 17.57
N GLU A 103 -22.08 -2.88 18.08
CA GLU A 103 -22.69 -2.07 19.14
C GLU A 103 -24.06 -1.52 18.73
N GLU A 104 -24.17 -0.97 17.52
CA GLU A 104 -25.45 -0.52 16.93
C GLU A 104 -26.48 -1.66 16.83
N MET A 105 -26.03 -2.86 16.46
CA MET A 105 -26.90 -4.03 16.41
C MET A 105 -27.39 -4.42 17.81
N MET A 106 -26.51 -4.40 18.83
CA MET A 106 -26.88 -4.71 20.21
C MET A 106 -27.84 -3.67 20.80
N LYS A 107 -27.62 -2.38 20.52
CA LYS A 107 -28.54 -1.29 20.89
C LYS A 107 -29.93 -1.48 20.31
N ARG A 108 -30.04 -1.88 19.04
CA ARG A 108 -31.33 -2.17 18.39
C ARG A 108 -32.06 -3.39 18.97
N LEU A 109 -31.33 -4.27 19.65
CA LEU A 109 -31.86 -5.43 20.34
C LEU A 109 -32.14 -5.16 21.83
N ASP A 110 -32.02 -3.91 22.27
CA ASP A 110 -32.12 -3.50 23.68
C ASP A 110 -31.16 -4.26 24.61
N ILE A 111 -29.99 -4.68 24.09
CA ILE A 111 -28.94 -5.35 24.86
C ILE A 111 -27.90 -4.30 25.28
N PRO A 112 -27.71 -4.04 26.59
CA PRO A 112 -26.71 -3.09 27.06
C PRO A 112 -25.28 -3.59 26.80
N CYS A 113 -24.40 -2.69 26.37
CA CYS A 113 -22.97 -2.95 26.11
C CYS A 113 -22.04 -2.28 27.14
N GLU A 114 -22.56 -1.95 28.33
CA GLU A 114 -21.80 -1.35 29.45
C GLU A 114 -21.00 -2.37 30.26
#